data_AF-A0A7U6KRD2-F1
#
_entry.id   AF-A0A7U6KRD2-F1
#
_cell.length_a   1.000
_cell.length_b   1.000
_cell.length_c   1.000
_cell.angle_alpha   90.00
_cell.angle_beta   90.00
_cell.angle_gamma   90.00
#
_symmetry.space_group_name_H-M   'P 1'
#
loop_
_entity.id
_entity.type
_entity.pdbx_description
1 polymer ?
#
loop_
_entity_poly.entity_id
_entity_poly.type
_entity_poly.pdbx_seq_one_letter_code
_entity_poly.pdbx_strand_id
1 'polypeptide(L)'
;MTLNLDDAKNTAEVLTTALPYIQRFVDKLIVVKYGGNAMTDPELESSFARDIVLLKTVGIHPVVVHGGGPQVDNLLKSWVVSLIVSMGCV
;
A
#
# COMPACT_ATOMS: atom_id res chain seq x y z
N MET A 1 -9.65 -18.31 -7.24
CA MET A 1 -11.00 -17.75 -7.37
C MET A 1 -11.57 -18.18 -8.70
N THR A 2 -12.68 -18.92 -8.71
CA THR A 2 -13.45 -19.21 -9.92
C THR A 2 -14.48 -18.10 -10.11
N LEU A 3 -14.39 -17.37 -11.22
CA LEU A 3 -15.37 -16.34 -11.60
C LEU A 3 -16.58 -17.01 -12.24
N ASN A 4 -17.80 -16.68 -11.80
CA ASN A 4 -19.01 -17.05 -12.51
C ASN A 4 -19.27 -16.08 -13.68
N LEU A 5 -20.25 -16.39 -14.54
CA LEU A 5 -20.51 -15.59 -15.73
C LEU A 5 -20.96 -14.16 -15.40
N ASP A 6 -21.74 -13.97 -14.34
CA ASP A 6 -22.29 -12.67 -13.97
C ASP A 6 -21.21 -11.75 -13.38
N ASP A 7 -20.35 -12.28 -12.51
CA ASP A 7 -19.19 -11.59 -11.95
C ASP A 7 -18.18 -11.19 -13.05
N ALA A 8 -17.99 -12.08 -14.05
CA ALA A 8 -17.11 -11.80 -15.18
C ALA A 8 -17.65 -10.66 -16.06
N LYS A 9 -18.96 -10.63 -16.32
CA LYS A 9 -19.61 -9.53 -17.06
C LYS A 9 -19.48 -8.21 -16.33
N ASN A 10 -19.77 -8.19 -15.03
CA ASN A 10 -19.63 -6.99 -14.20
C ASN A 10 -18.18 -6.49 -14.22
N THR A 11 -17.21 -7.38 -14.00
CA THR A 11 -15.78 -7.03 -14.04
C THR A 11 -15.37 -6.45 -15.40
N ALA A 12 -15.85 -7.02 -16.51
CA ALA A 12 -15.55 -6.51 -17.85
C ALA A 12 -16.13 -5.10 -18.08
N GLU A 13 -17.35 -4.84 -17.61
CA GLU A 13 -17.99 -3.52 -17.69
C GLU A 13 -17.22 -2.47 -16.87
N VAL A 14 -16.84 -2.81 -15.64
CA VAL A 14 -16.01 -1.95 -14.78
C VAL A 14 -14.67 -1.65 -15.43
N LEU A 15 -13.97 -2.66 -15.95
CA LEU A 15 -12.67 -2.47 -16.59
C LEU A 15 -12.78 -1.63 -17.87
N THR A 16 -13.83 -1.83 -18.67
CA THR A 16 -14.06 -1.03 -19.89
C THR A 16 -14.28 0.45 -19.54
N THR A 17 -15.05 0.71 -18.48
CA THR A 17 -15.30 2.08 -17.99
C THR A 17 -14.04 2.70 -17.38
N ALA A 18 -13.20 1.91 -16.73
CA ALA A 18 -11.94 2.35 -16.14
C ALA A 18 -10.80 2.52 -17.16
N LEU A 19 -10.89 1.91 -18.35
CA LEU A 19 -9.81 1.85 -19.33
C LEU A 19 -9.25 3.23 -19.73
N PRO A 20 -10.06 4.28 -19.98
CA PRO A 20 -9.52 5.60 -20.30
C PRO A 20 -8.66 6.20 -19.17
N TYR A 21 -8.98 5.90 -17.92
CA TYR A 21 -8.21 6.35 -16.76
C TYR A 21 -6.87 5.62 -16.67
N ILE A 22 -6.84 4.31 -16.96
CA ILE A 22 -5.62 3.52 -16.99
C ILE A 22 -4.70 4.02 -18.10
N GLN A 23 -5.22 4.15 -19.32
CA GLN A 23 -4.47 4.58 -20.50
C GLN A 23 -3.78 5.93 -20.32
N ARG A 24 -4.38 6.85 -19.55
CA ARG A 24 -3.78 8.15 -19.23
C ARG A 24 -2.43 8.05 -18.52
N PHE A 25 -2.20 6.98 -17.77
CA PHE A 25 -1.02 6.81 -16.92
C PHE A 25 -0.09 5.67 -17.35
N VAL A 26 -0.36 5.00 -18.47
CA VAL A 26 0.56 4.01 -19.05
C VAL A 26 1.93 4.68 -19.31
N ASP A 27 3.00 3.96 -19.00
CA ASP A 27 4.41 4.39 -19.04
C ASP A 27 4.74 5.59 -18.13
N LYS A 28 3.83 5.99 -17.23
CA LYS A 28 4.11 7.05 -16.24
C LYS A 28 4.67 6.46 -14.95
N LEU A 29 5.61 7.21 -14.37
CA LEU A 29 6.11 6.97 -13.03
C LEU A 29 5.21 7.63 -12.00
N ILE A 30 4.70 6.85 -11.04
CA ILE A 30 3.85 7.35 -9.96
C ILE A 30 4.52 7.04 -8.63
N VAL A 31 4.79 8.08 -7.83
CA VAL A 31 5.31 7.91 -6.48
C VAL A 31 4.14 7.74 -5.51
N VAL A 32 4.11 6.63 -4.79
CA VAL A 32 3.06 6.29 -3.82
C VAL A 32 3.67 6.32 -2.42
N LYS A 33 3.25 7.30 -1.60
CA LYS A 33 3.61 7.31 -0.18
C LYS A 33 2.74 6.29 0.55
N TYR A 34 3.37 5.25 1.09
CA TYR A 34 2.76 4.26 1.96
C TYR A 34 3.20 4.50 3.41
N GLY A 35 2.28 4.49 4.37
CA GLY A 35 2.66 4.47 5.79
C GLY A 35 1.74 5.23 6.72
N GLY A 36 1.95 5.03 8.02
CA GLY A 36 1.00 5.35 9.08
C GLY A 36 0.30 4.08 9.56
N ASN A 37 -0.96 4.19 10.00
CA ASN A 37 -1.76 3.05 10.48
C ASN A 37 -2.01 1.96 9.42
N ALA A 38 -1.82 2.27 8.13
CA ALA A 38 -1.94 1.28 7.07
C ALA A 38 -0.81 0.22 7.08
N MET A 39 0.26 0.43 7.86
CA MET A 39 1.38 -0.52 8.04
C MET A 39 1.20 -1.48 9.21
N THR A 40 0.16 -1.30 10.03
CA THR A 40 -0.04 -2.12 11.24
C THR A 40 -1.06 -3.23 11.05
N ASP A 41 -1.84 -3.17 9.97
CA ASP A 41 -2.85 -4.17 9.63
C ASP A 41 -2.38 -5.02 8.45
N PRO A 42 -2.13 -6.34 8.66
CA PRO A 42 -1.70 -7.25 7.60
C PRO A 42 -2.64 -7.34 6.41
N GLU A 43 -3.96 -7.16 6.60
CA GLU A 43 -4.91 -7.19 5.48
C GLU A 43 -4.75 -5.95 4.59
N LEU A 44 -4.55 -4.77 5.20
CA LEU A 44 -4.29 -3.53 4.47
C LEU A 44 -2.94 -3.58 3.75
N GLU A 45 -1.92 -4.18 4.36
CA GLU A 45 -0.61 -4.38 3.72
C GLU A 45 -0.74 -5.27 2.48
N SER A 46 -1.43 -6.42 2.60
CA SER A 46 -1.63 -7.32 1.47
C SER A 46 -2.50 -6.68 0.37
N SER A 47 -3.53 -5.93 0.75
CA SER A 47 -4.38 -5.22 -0.21
C SER A 47 -3.57 -4.17 -0.97
N PHE A 48 -2.77 -3.37 -0.26
CA PHE A 48 -1.90 -2.36 -0.86
C PHE A 48 -0.89 -2.98 -1.83
N ALA A 49 -0.24 -4.09 -1.43
CA ALA A 49 0.70 -4.80 -2.31
C ALA A 49 0.02 -5.28 -3.59
N ARG A 50 -1.21 -5.79 -3.50
CA ARG A 50 -2.00 -6.24 -4.65
C ARG A 50 -2.31 -5.08 -5.60
N ASP A 51 -2.64 -3.90 -5.08
CA ASP A 51 -2.90 -2.71 -5.90
C ASP A 51 -1.64 -2.23 -6.63
N ILE A 52 -0.47 -2.24 -5.96
CA ILE A 52 0.81 -1.89 -6.60
C ILE A 52 1.14 -2.87 -7.75
N VAL A 53 0.91 -4.17 -7.55
CA VAL A 53 1.08 -5.17 -8.59
C VAL A 53 0.10 -4.94 -9.76
N LEU A 54 -1.15 -4.59 -9.47
CA LEU A 54 -2.14 -4.26 -10.51
C LEU A 54 -1.66 -3.08 -11.36
N LEU A 55 -1.23 -1.98 -10.72
CA LEU A 55 -0.67 -0.80 -11.42
C LEU A 55 0.49 -1.21 -12.32
N LYS A 56 1.43 -2.01 -11.81
CA LYS A 56 2.57 -2.49 -12.59
C LYS A 56 2.14 -3.35 -13.79
N THR A 57 1.13 -4.19 -13.59
CA THR A 57 0.61 -5.10 -14.63
C THR A 57 -0.07 -4.35 -15.76
N VAL A 58 -0.73 -3.22 -15.47
CA VAL A 58 -1.40 -2.39 -16.48
C VAL A 58 -0.47 -1.36 -17.14
N GLY A 59 0.84 -1.44 -16.92
CA GLY A 59 1.84 -0.58 -17.58
C GLY A 59 2.16 0.73 -16.85
N ILE A 60 1.70 0.90 -15.61
CA ILE A 60 2.09 2.03 -14.76
C ILE A 60 3.39 1.66 -14.02
N HIS A 61 4.25 2.64 -13.73
CA HIS A 61 5.51 2.42 -13.00
C HIS A 61 5.41 2.98 -11.58
N PRO A 62 4.83 2.25 -10.62
CA PRO A 62 4.75 2.70 -9.23
C PRO A 62 6.12 2.66 -8.54
N VAL A 63 6.44 3.71 -7.79
CA VAL A 63 7.57 3.78 -6.85
C VAL A 63 7.00 3.99 -5.46
N VAL A 64 7.16 3.00 -4.59
CA VAL A 64 6.63 3.08 -3.21
C VAL A 64 7.66 3.72 -2.31
N VAL A 65 7.25 4.77 -1.60
CA VAL A 65 8.03 5.38 -0.52
C VAL A 65 7.33 5.05 0.79
N HIS A 66 8.02 4.39 1.70
CA HIS A 66 7.43 3.92 2.95
C HIS A 66 8.11 4.55 4.18
N GLY A 67 7.32 4.81 5.22
CA GLY A 67 7.85 5.17 6.54
C GLY A 67 8.29 3.94 7.35
N GLY A 68 8.67 4.18 8.62
CA GLY A 68 9.03 3.12 9.58
C GLY A 68 8.71 3.48 11.03
N GLY A 69 7.78 4.42 11.28
CA GLY A 69 7.49 4.96 12.61
C GLY A 69 7.18 3.88 13.66
N PRO A 70 6.21 2.98 13.44
CA PRO A 70 5.88 1.92 14.40
C PRO A 70 7.05 0.99 14.72
N GLN A 71 7.87 0.66 13.73
CA GLN A 71 9.05 -0.19 13.89
C GLN A 71 10.13 0.52 14.72
N VAL A 72 10.35 1.81 14.47
CA VAL A 72 11.28 2.64 15.25
C VAL A 72 10.80 2.78 16.70
N ASP A 73 9.52 3.05 16.94
CA ASP A 73 8.94 3.18 18.28
C ASP A 73 9.04 1.88 19.08
N ASN A 74 8.71 0.74 18.45
CA ASN A 74 8.82 -0.58 19.07
C ASN A 74 10.28 -0.91 19.40
N LEU A 75 11.19 -0.58 18.49
CA LEU A 75 12.62 -0.75 18.73
C LEU A 75 13.02 0.10 19.94
N LEU A 76 12.76 1.41 19.93
CA LEU A 76 13.14 2.34 21.02
C LEU A 76 12.60 1.93 22.40
N LYS A 77 11.37 1.40 22.48
CA LYS A 77 10.81 0.84 23.72
C LYS A 77 11.57 -0.37 24.24
N SER A 78 12.14 -1.20 23.35
CA SER A 78 12.91 -2.38 23.73
C SER A 78 14.34 -2.07 24.19
N TRP A 79 14.85 -0.86 23.93
CA TRP A 79 16.17 -0.42 24.39
C TRP A 79 16.09 0.31 25.74
N VAL A 80 17.24 0.37 26.43
CA VAL A 80 17.44 1.10 27.70
C VAL A 80 17.00 2.58 27.63
N VAL A 81 16.85 3.15 26.43
CA VAL A 81 16.27 4.49 26.22
C VAL A 81 14.88 4.64 26.87
N SER A 82 14.08 3.57 26.97
CA SER A 82 12.79 3.64 27.65
C SER A 82 12.91 4.04 29.13
N LEU A 83 13.98 3.64 29.83
CA LEU A 83 14.23 4.05 31.22
C LEU A 83 14.51 5.55 31.34
N ILE A 84 15.23 6.12 30.36
CA ILE A 84 15.60 7.55 30.36
C ILE A 84 14.37 8.44 30.09
N VAL A 85 13.50 8.02 29.16
CA VAL A 85 12.27 8.76 28.81
C VAL A 85 11.23 8.66 29.94
N SER A 86 11.08 7.49 30.58
CA SER A 86 10.14 7.31 31.70
C SER A 86 10.56 8.02 33.00
N MET A 87 11.84 8.33 33.17
CA MET A 87 12.35 9.08 34.33
C MET A 87 12.27 10.61 34.18
N GLY A 88 11.67 11.13 33.10
CA GLY A 88 11.47 12.58 32.93
C GLY A 88 12.77 13.39 32.82
N CYS A 89 13.86 12.78 32.32
CA CYS A 89 15.14 13.46 32.11
C CYS A 89 15.22 14.25 30.79
N VAL A 90 14.12 14.41 30.06
CA VAL A 90 13.96 15.35 28.93
C VAL A 90 12.58 15.99 29.02
#